data_AF-A0A5J4X4X6-F1
#
_entry.id   AF-A0A5J4X4X6-F1
#
_cell.length_a   1.000
_cell.length_b   1.000
_cell.length_c   1.000
_cell.angle_alpha   90.00
_cell.angle_beta   90.00
_cell.angle_gamma   90.00
#
_symmetry.space_group_name_H-M   'P 1'
#
loop_
_entity.id
_entity.type
_entity.pdbx_description
1 polymer ?
#
loop_
_entity_poly.entity_id
_entity_poly.type
_entity_poly.pdbx_seq_one_letter_code
_entity_poly.pdbx_strand_id
1 'polypeptide(L)'
;MTSYSDESTVYVAYSSMPEFDEEFVQDEIIKLAAFCVSRVATRGIDDTFQNTFDLIELFFSRIRTYTGLCTTELLQALAFVDIISRRNIEHLPFVLTKLNVYLVLLVCLMIAHKSNSDVPLSNFKWANLFGVNLSLLNESEIVVLKLLNFNTNIPEHVFQMYKQSIQLMCPVASESKRMQIENDANIAINPTYY
;
A
#
# COMPACT_ATOMS: atom_id res chain seq x y z
N MET A 1 9.41 56.30 -27.72
CA MET A 1 9.42 56.22 -26.24
C MET A 1 8.23 55.38 -25.84
N THR A 2 8.40 54.06 -25.83
CA THR A 2 7.43 53.08 -25.31
C THR A 2 8.26 51.88 -24.88
N SER A 3 8.65 51.89 -23.62
CA SER A 3 9.33 50.80 -22.92
C SER A 3 8.34 49.65 -22.75
N TYR A 4 8.63 48.51 -23.36
CA TYR A 4 7.96 47.25 -23.04
C TYR A 4 8.42 46.82 -21.65
N SER A 5 7.47 46.78 -20.72
CA SER A 5 7.61 46.35 -19.34
C SER A 5 7.67 44.82 -19.24
N ASP A 6 8.70 44.35 -18.54
CA ASP A 6 8.88 43.05 -17.87
C ASP A 6 7.93 41.91 -18.25
N GLU A 7 8.45 40.97 -19.04
CA GLU A 7 8.02 39.57 -18.96
C GLU A 7 8.45 39.02 -17.60
N SER A 8 7.53 39.04 -16.64
CA SER A 8 7.68 38.29 -15.40
C SER A 8 7.66 36.80 -15.73
N THR A 9 8.83 36.20 -15.88
CA THR A 9 8.99 34.75 -16.01
C THR A 9 8.46 34.10 -14.73
N VAL A 10 7.23 33.59 -14.79
CA VAL A 10 6.66 32.76 -13.75
C VAL A 10 7.47 31.47 -13.73
N TYR A 11 8.39 31.37 -12.77
CA TYR A 11 9.01 30.10 -12.43
C TYR A 11 7.91 29.19 -11.90
N VAL A 12 7.34 28.37 -12.78
CA VAL A 12 6.58 27.20 -12.37
C VAL A 12 7.61 26.29 -11.70
N ALA A 13 7.60 26.27 -10.37
CA ALA A 13 8.40 25.33 -9.61
C ALA A 13 8.05 23.94 -10.14
N TYR A 14 9.01 23.29 -10.81
CA TYR A 14 8.88 21.90 -11.18
C TYR A 14 8.63 21.14 -9.89
N SER A 15 7.38 20.68 -9.74
CA SER A 15 6.98 19.76 -8.69
C SER A 15 8.01 18.64 -8.68
N SER A 16 8.56 18.40 -7.49
CA SER A 16 9.55 17.38 -7.20
C SER A 16 9.28 16.11 -8.02
N MET A 17 10.34 15.57 -8.62
CA MET A 17 10.32 14.29 -9.32
C MET A 17 9.46 13.28 -8.56
N PRO A 18 8.56 12.52 -9.22
CA PRO A 18 7.66 11.61 -8.53
C PRO A 18 8.47 10.65 -7.65
N GLU A 19 8.15 10.61 -6.35
CA GLU A 19 8.79 9.73 -5.39
C GLU A 19 8.24 8.32 -5.62
N PHE A 20 9.03 7.47 -6.30
CA PHE A 20 8.69 6.06 -6.45
C PHE A 20 9.13 5.28 -5.21
N ASP A 21 8.26 4.38 -4.77
CA ASP A 21 8.52 3.51 -3.63
C ASP A 21 9.24 2.25 -4.14
N GLU A 22 10.56 2.36 -4.27
CA GLU A 22 11.42 1.30 -4.80
C GLU A 22 11.80 0.25 -3.75
N GLU A 23 11.52 0.51 -2.48
CA GLU A 23 11.89 -0.38 -1.37
C GLU A 23 10.76 -1.36 -1.02
N PHE A 24 11.17 -2.57 -0.64
CA PHE A 24 10.24 -3.53 -0.04
C PHE A 24 9.63 -2.96 1.25
N VAL A 25 8.38 -3.32 1.49
CA VAL A 25 7.68 -2.89 2.71
C VAL A 25 8.41 -3.39 3.96
N GLN A 26 8.60 -2.47 4.92
CA GLN A 26 9.31 -2.74 6.17
C GLN A 26 8.48 -3.61 7.13
N ASP A 27 9.14 -4.34 8.03
CA ASP A 27 8.49 -5.27 8.97
C ASP A 27 7.53 -4.55 9.92
N GLU A 28 7.87 -3.33 10.34
CA GLU A 28 7.07 -2.49 11.22
C GLU A 28 5.73 -2.13 10.56
N ILE A 29 5.77 -1.84 9.25
CA ILE A 29 4.60 -1.51 8.45
C ILE A 29 3.73 -2.77 8.27
N ILE A 30 4.34 -3.93 8.01
CA ILE A 30 3.63 -5.22 7.95
C ILE A 30 2.91 -5.49 9.27
N LYS A 31 3.60 -5.35 10.40
CA LYS A 31 3.02 -5.58 11.74
C LYS A 31 1.87 -4.62 12.01
N LEU A 32 2.03 -3.34 11.70
CA LEU A 32 0.95 -2.37 11.86
C LEU A 32 -0.26 -2.71 10.99
N ALA A 33 -0.04 -3.06 9.72
CA ALA A 33 -1.11 -3.49 8.83
C ALA A 33 -1.82 -4.75 9.36
N ALA A 34 -1.05 -5.74 9.82
CA ALA A 34 -1.59 -6.96 10.40
C ALA A 34 -2.41 -6.68 11.66
N PHE A 35 -1.95 -5.76 12.51
CA PHE A 35 -2.68 -5.31 13.69
C PHE A 35 -4.03 -4.70 13.31
N CYS A 36 -4.02 -3.70 12.41
CA CYS A 36 -5.22 -3.02 11.96
C CYS A 36 -6.24 -3.98 11.35
N VAL A 37 -5.81 -4.86 10.46
CA VAL A 37 -6.71 -5.82 9.79
C VAL A 37 -7.25 -6.84 10.79
N SER A 38 -6.43 -7.35 11.70
CA SER A 38 -6.86 -8.31 12.72
C SER A 38 -7.90 -7.73 13.67
N ARG A 39 -7.73 -6.46 14.06
CA ARG A 39 -8.72 -5.74 14.89
C ARG A 39 -10.08 -5.67 14.19
N VAL A 40 -10.09 -5.38 12.89
CA VAL A 40 -11.32 -5.29 12.09
C VAL A 40 -11.95 -6.69 11.91
N ALA A 41 -11.14 -7.71 11.60
CA ALA A 41 -11.63 -9.05 11.28
C ALA A 41 -12.19 -9.83 12.49
N THR A 42 -11.67 -9.58 13.70
CA THR A 42 -12.07 -10.32 14.91
C THR A 42 -13.02 -9.57 15.83
N ARG A 43 -13.28 -8.28 15.57
CA ARG A 43 -14.07 -7.39 16.43
C ARG A 43 -13.58 -7.35 17.90
N GLY A 44 -12.31 -7.68 18.15
CA GLY A 44 -11.68 -7.53 19.45
C GLY A 44 -11.86 -8.68 20.46
N ILE A 45 -12.01 -9.93 20.00
CA ILE A 45 -11.95 -11.10 20.88
C ILE A 45 -10.47 -11.52 21.05
N ASP A 46 -9.93 -11.40 22.27
CA ASP A 46 -8.49 -11.44 22.55
C ASP A 46 -7.75 -12.70 22.04
N ASP A 47 -8.22 -13.91 22.37
CA ASP A 47 -7.53 -15.15 21.94
C ASP A 47 -7.58 -15.37 20.42
N THR A 48 -8.67 -14.95 19.78
CA THR A 48 -8.81 -15.03 18.31
C THR A 48 -8.02 -13.95 17.61
N PHE A 49 -7.84 -12.79 18.27
CA PHE A 49 -7.08 -11.67 17.76
C PHE A 49 -5.61 -12.03 17.56
N GLN A 50 -4.93 -12.56 18.58
CA GLN A 50 -3.50 -12.85 18.48
C GLN A 50 -3.22 -13.87 17.38
N ASN A 51 -4.01 -14.94 17.30
CA ASN A 51 -3.86 -15.93 16.24
C ASN A 51 -4.08 -15.33 14.83
N THR A 52 -5.10 -14.48 14.67
CA THR A 52 -5.38 -13.81 13.39
C THR A 52 -4.25 -12.85 13.02
N PHE A 53 -3.71 -12.13 14.00
CA PHE A 53 -2.57 -11.23 13.84
C PHE A 53 -1.34 -11.97 13.34
N ASP A 54 -0.92 -13.03 14.03
CA ASP A 54 0.29 -13.79 13.67
C ASP A 54 0.17 -14.36 12.24
N LEU A 55 -1.01 -14.84 11.87
CA LEU A 55 -1.28 -15.38 10.53
C LEU A 55 -1.28 -14.31 9.44
N ILE A 56 -1.82 -13.11 9.70
CA ILE A 56 -1.83 -12.01 8.74
C ILE A 56 -0.42 -11.42 8.57
N GLU A 57 0.35 -11.30 9.65
CA GLU A 57 1.76 -10.87 9.60
C GLU A 57 2.59 -11.84 8.73
N LEU A 58 2.45 -13.15 8.97
CA LEU A 58 3.11 -14.18 8.16
C LEU A 58 2.65 -14.11 6.69
N PHE A 59 1.36 -13.89 6.46
CA PHE A 59 0.79 -13.78 5.12
C PHE A 59 1.37 -12.60 4.34
N PHE A 60 1.44 -11.41 4.93
CA PHE A 60 2.06 -10.25 4.31
C PHE A 60 3.56 -10.42 4.08
N SER A 61 4.27 -10.99 5.07
CA SER A 61 5.69 -11.33 4.92
C SER A 61 5.93 -12.26 3.74
N ARG A 62 5.07 -13.27 3.58
CA ARG A 62 5.11 -14.21 2.46
C ARG A 62 4.84 -13.52 1.12
N ILE A 63 3.86 -12.61 1.06
CA ILE A 63 3.60 -11.83 -0.16
C ILE A 63 4.82 -11.00 -0.53
N ARG A 64 5.39 -10.24 0.42
CA ARG A 64 6.61 -9.47 0.22
C ARG A 64 7.75 -10.33 -0.37
N THR A 65 8.01 -11.50 0.20
CA THR A 65 9.08 -12.39 -0.27
C THR A 65 8.87 -12.87 -1.71
N TYR A 66 7.63 -13.12 -2.13
CA TYR A 66 7.36 -13.69 -3.46
C TYR A 66 7.09 -12.67 -4.55
N THR A 67 6.61 -11.47 -4.21
CA THR A 67 6.20 -10.45 -5.19
C THR A 67 7.04 -9.19 -5.13
N GLY A 68 7.88 -9.03 -4.12
CA GLY A 68 8.60 -7.78 -3.89
C GLY A 68 7.69 -6.64 -3.44
N LEU A 69 6.68 -6.96 -2.61
CA LEU A 69 5.64 -6.01 -2.17
C LEU A 69 6.25 -4.71 -1.61
N CYS A 70 5.85 -3.57 -2.17
CA CYS A 70 6.24 -2.24 -1.69
C CYS A 70 5.21 -1.66 -0.70
N THR A 71 5.59 -0.60 0.02
CA THR A 71 4.71 0.06 1.00
C THR A 71 3.47 0.63 0.32
N THR A 72 3.63 1.23 -0.86
CA THR A 72 2.56 1.83 -1.66
C THR A 72 1.50 0.80 -2.04
N GLU A 73 1.91 -0.39 -2.46
CA GLU A 73 1.00 -1.47 -2.84
C GLU A 73 0.22 -1.98 -1.61
N LEU A 74 0.89 -2.13 -0.46
CA LEU A 74 0.22 -2.51 0.78
C LEU A 74 -0.80 -1.45 1.22
N LEU A 75 -0.41 -0.17 1.21
CA LEU A 75 -1.29 0.93 1.58
C LEU A 75 -2.51 1.03 0.66
N GLN A 76 -2.30 0.89 -0.65
CA GLN A 76 -3.38 0.90 -1.62
C GLN A 76 -4.35 -0.27 -1.40
N ALA A 77 -3.82 -1.47 -1.11
CA ALA A 77 -4.65 -2.63 -0.80
C ALA A 77 -5.48 -2.43 0.48
N LEU A 78 -4.91 -1.84 1.53
CA LEU A 78 -5.65 -1.47 2.75
C LEU A 78 -6.73 -0.41 2.46
N ALA A 79 -6.44 0.56 1.60
CA ALA A 79 -7.41 1.54 1.15
C ALA A 79 -8.55 0.91 0.34
N PHE A 80 -8.27 -0.10 -0.51
CA PHE A 80 -9.32 -0.87 -1.19
C PHE A 80 -10.26 -1.54 -0.20
N VAL A 81 -9.71 -2.22 0.82
CA VAL A 81 -10.53 -2.89 1.85
C VAL A 81 -11.45 -1.90 2.56
N ASP A 82 -10.95 -0.71 2.90
CA ASP A 82 -11.74 0.33 3.55
C ASP A 82 -12.81 0.94 2.63
N ILE A 83 -12.47 1.23 1.37
CA ILE A 83 -13.43 1.72 0.37
C ILE A 83 -14.57 0.72 0.16
N ILE A 84 -14.23 -0.56 0.01
CA ILE A 84 -15.21 -1.64 -0.17
C ILE A 84 -16.11 -1.75 1.06
N SER A 85 -15.55 -1.62 2.25
CA SER A 85 -16.30 -1.68 3.52
C SER A 85 -17.27 -0.50 3.67
N ARG A 86 -16.85 0.72 3.27
CA ARG A 86 -17.65 1.95 3.39
C ARG A 86 -18.73 2.10 2.32
N ARG A 87 -18.46 1.71 1.07
CA ARG A 87 -19.40 1.94 -0.05
C ARG A 87 -20.61 1.02 -0.06
N ASN A 88 -20.49 -0.17 0.52
CA ASN A 88 -21.54 -1.19 0.42
C ASN A 88 -22.55 -1.17 1.57
N ILE A 89 -22.53 -0.13 2.41
CA ILE A 89 -23.40 -0.02 3.61
C ILE A 89 -24.89 -0.04 3.25
N GLU A 90 -25.29 0.55 2.12
CA GLU A 90 -26.72 0.75 1.79
C GLU A 90 -27.40 -0.47 1.14
N HIS A 91 -26.66 -1.36 0.48
CA HIS A 91 -27.24 -2.47 -0.29
C HIS A 91 -26.89 -3.85 0.27
N LEU A 92 -25.63 -4.08 0.69
CA LEU A 92 -25.20 -5.28 1.40
C LEU A 92 -23.83 -4.99 2.02
N PRO A 93 -23.73 -4.72 3.33
CA PRO A 93 -22.46 -4.32 3.94
C PRO A 93 -21.44 -5.43 3.75
N PHE A 94 -20.36 -5.12 3.03
CA PHE A 94 -19.22 -6.00 2.97
C PHE A 94 -18.51 -5.95 4.33
N VAL A 95 -18.45 -7.10 5.00
CA VAL A 95 -17.81 -7.21 6.32
C VAL A 95 -16.61 -8.12 6.20
N LEU A 96 -15.44 -7.59 6.57
CA LEU A 96 -14.24 -8.39 6.74
C LEU A 96 -14.39 -9.27 7.98
N THR A 97 -14.14 -10.56 7.81
CA THR A 97 -14.25 -11.57 8.87
C THR A 97 -13.06 -12.51 8.79
N LYS A 98 -12.80 -13.27 9.86
CA LYS A 98 -11.77 -14.32 9.87
C LYS A 98 -11.90 -15.36 8.73
N LEU A 99 -13.09 -15.51 8.14
CA LEU A 99 -13.36 -16.50 7.09
C LEU A 99 -12.98 -15.99 5.69
N ASN A 100 -13.03 -14.68 5.46
CA ASN A 100 -12.81 -14.09 4.14
C ASN A 100 -11.55 -13.22 4.07
N VAL A 101 -10.97 -12.82 5.20
CA VAL A 101 -9.88 -11.84 5.28
C VAL A 101 -8.69 -12.19 4.37
N TYR A 102 -8.24 -13.44 4.37
CA TYR A 102 -7.06 -13.85 3.58
C TYR A 102 -7.30 -13.74 2.07
N LEU A 103 -8.46 -14.20 1.58
CA LEU A 103 -8.79 -14.12 0.16
C LEU A 103 -8.99 -12.67 -0.28
N VAL A 104 -9.66 -11.87 0.55
CA VAL A 104 -9.91 -10.45 0.27
C VAL A 104 -8.59 -9.67 0.24
N LEU A 105 -7.72 -9.87 1.22
CA LEU A 105 -6.39 -9.27 1.25
C LEU A 105 -5.55 -9.71 0.05
N LEU A 106 -5.55 -11.01 -0.28
CA LEU A 106 -4.83 -11.54 -1.44
C LEU A 106 -5.24 -10.82 -2.73
N VAL A 107 -6.55 -10.69 -2.95
CA VAL A 107 -7.08 -10.06 -4.17
C VAL A 107 -6.81 -8.55 -4.18
N CYS A 108 -6.98 -7.86 -3.05
CA CYS A 108 -6.67 -6.42 -2.97
C CYS A 108 -5.19 -6.15 -3.22
N LEU A 109 -4.29 -6.94 -2.64
CA LEU A 109 -2.84 -6.85 -2.88
C LEU A 109 -2.47 -7.20 -4.31
N MET A 110 -3.10 -8.23 -4.90
CA MET A 110 -2.91 -8.57 -6.30
C MET A 110 -3.30 -7.42 -7.24
N ILE A 111 -4.46 -6.80 -7.01
CA ILE A 111 -4.94 -5.65 -7.81
C ILE A 111 -4.01 -4.45 -7.63
N ALA A 112 -3.60 -4.15 -6.39
CA ALA A 112 -2.66 -3.07 -6.10
C ALA A 112 -1.32 -3.31 -6.83
N HIS A 113 -0.75 -4.51 -6.69
CA HIS A 113 0.48 -4.87 -7.36
C HIS A 113 0.40 -4.73 -8.88
N LYS A 114 -0.68 -5.24 -9.49
CA LYS A 114 -0.92 -5.08 -10.93
C LYS A 114 -1.08 -3.63 -11.38
N SER A 115 -1.56 -2.76 -10.49
CA SER A 115 -1.80 -1.35 -10.81
C SER A 115 -0.53 -0.50 -10.73
N ASN A 116 0.48 -0.92 -9.94
CA ASN A 116 1.73 -0.18 -9.76
C ASN A 116 2.94 -0.82 -10.47
N SER A 117 2.82 -2.06 -10.93
CA SER A 117 3.91 -2.76 -11.59
C SER A 117 3.89 -2.56 -13.10
N ASP A 118 5.02 -2.16 -13.68
CA ASP A 118 5.20 -2.12 -15.15
C ASP A 118 5.13 -3.51 -15.79
N VAL A 119 5.53 -4.55 -15.04
CA VAL A 119 5.50 -5.95 -15.49
C VAL A 119 4.68 -6.78 -14.48
N PRO A 120 3.35 -6.71 -14.53
CA PRO A 120 2.50 -7.32 -13.52
C PRO A 120 2.49 -8.85 -13.60
N LEU A 121 2.46 -9.51 -12.43
CA LEU A 121 2.26 -10.96 -12.35
C LEU A 121 0.84 -11.35 -12.81
N SER A 122 0.73 -12.43 -13.58
CA SER A 122 -0.55 -12.97 -14.01
C SER A 122 -1.29 -13.67 -12.86
N ASN A 123 -2.62 -13.80 -12.97
CA ASN A 123 -3.43 -14.53 -11.99
C ASN A 123 -2.99 -15.97 -11.81
N PHE A 124 -2.51 -16.60 -12.89
CA PHE A 124 -1.95 -17.95 -12.82
C PHE A 124 -0.72 -17.98 -11.90
N LYS A 125 0.18 -17.00 -12.00
CA LYS A 125 1.34 -16.91 -11.10
C LYS A 125 0.93 -16.68 -9.66
N TRP A 126 -0.01 -15.75 -9.40
CA TRP A 126 -0.57 -15.52 -8.07
C TRP A 126 -1.23 -16.79 -7.48
N ALA A 127 -2.09 -17.45 -8.25
CA ALA A 127 -2.73 -18.69 -7.85
C ALA A 127 -1.71 -19.78 -7.47
N ASN A 128 -0.64 -19.94 -8.25
CA ASN A 128 0.41 -20.91 -7.99
C ASN A 128 1.26 -20.57 -6.74
N LEU A 129 1.68 -19.31 -6.58
CA LEU A 129 2.51 -18.88 -5.44
C LEU A 129 1.80 -19.02 -4.08
N PHE A 130 0.49 -18.76 -4.05
CA PHE A 130 -0.30 -18.75 -2.83
C PHE A 130 -1.22 -19.97 -2.66
N GLY A 131 -1.17 -20.93 -3.59
CA GLY A 131 -1.92 -22.19 -3.49
C GLY A 131 -3.43 -22.02 -3.59
N VAL A 132 -3.90 -21.05 -4.37
CA VAL A 132 -5.33 -20.75 -4.55
C VAL A 132 -5.81 -21.29 -5.89
N ASN A 133 -7.05 -21.77 -5.95
CA ASN A 133 -7.66 -22.17 -7.22
C ASN A 133 -7.75 -20.96 -8.18
N LEU A 134 -7.30 -21.13 -9.43
CA LEU A 134 -7.29 -20.04 -10.41
C LEU A 134 -8.69 -19.50 -10.74
N SER A 135 -9.70 -20.36 -10.86
CA SER A 135 -11.08 -19.93 -11.12
C SER A 135 -11.60 -19.08 -9.98
N LEU A 136 -11.39 -19.54 -8.74
CA LEU A 136 -11.77 -18.80 -7.54
C LEU A 136 -11.07 -17.44 -7.47
N LEU A 137 -9.77 -17.39 -7.79
CA LEU A 137 -9.01 -16.13 -7.78
C LEU A 137 -9.53 -15.16 -8.85
N ASN A 138 -9.79 -15.63 -10.07
CA ASN A 138 -10.34 -14.81 -11.15
C ASN A 138 -11.74 -14.28 -10.80
N GLU A 139 -12.61 -15.13 -10.29
CA GLU A 139 -13.97 -14.73 -9.86
C GLU A 139 -13.91 -13.69 -8.73
N SER A 140 -13.04 -13.93 -7.75
CA SER A 140 -12.85 -13.02 -6.62
C SER A 140 -12.28 -11.66 -7.05
N GLU A 141 -11.36 -11.64 -8.01
CA GLU A 141 -10.86 -10.40 -8.62
C GLU A 141 -12.00 -9.60 -9.26
N ILE A 142 -12.85 -10.24 -10.06
CA ILE A 142 -14.00 -9.57 -10.68
C ILE A 142 -14.96 -9.02 -9.62
N VAL A 143 -15.21 -9.77 -8.55
CA VAL A 143 -16.07 -9.31 -7.44
C VAL A 143 -15.46 -8.09 -6.76
N VAL A 144 -14.18 -8.11 -6.41
CA VAL A 144 -13.50 -6.97 -5.77
C VAL A 144 -13.47 -5.75 -6.70
N LEU A 145 -13.17 -5.93 -7.98
CA LEU A 145 -13.21 -4.84 -8.97
C LEU A 145 -14.61 -4.23 -9.10
N LYS A 146 -15.67 -5.05 -9.10
CA LYS A 146 -17.05 -4.54 -9.07
C LYS A 146 -17.34 -3.73 -7.81
N LEU A 147 -16.89 -4.19 -6.63
CA LEU A 147 -17.05 -3.46 -5.37
C LEU A 147 -16.27 -2.12 -5.36
N LEU A 148 -15.17 -2.05 -6.13
CA LEU A 148 -14.40 -0.82 -6.36
C LEU A 148 -14.98 0.06 -7.49
N ASN A 149 -16.05 -0.37 -8.17
CA ASN A 149 -16.55 0.25 -9.41
C ASN A 149 -15.47 0.36 -10.50
N PHE A 150 -14.59 -0.64 -10.58
CA PHE A 150 -13.42 -0.69 -11.47
C PHE A 150 -12.47 0.51 -11.33
N ASN A 151 -12.58 1.27 -10.24
CA ASN A 151 -11.68 2.37 -9.95
C ASN A 151 -10.62 1.90 -8.96
N THR A 152 -9.45 1.53 -9.48
CA THR A 152 -8.27 1.14 -8.70
C THR A 152 -7.41 2.34 -8.31
N ASN A 153 -7.74 3.54 -8.78
CA ASN A 153 -7.02 4.75 -8.40
C ASN A 153 -7.52 5.26 -7.05
N ILE A 154 -6.60 5.32 -6.08
CA ILE A 154 -6.87 5.94 -4.79
C ILE A 154 -6.64 7.44 -4.91
N PRO A 155 -7.60 8.30 -4.50
CA PRO A 155 -7.37 9.74 -4.48
C PRO A 155 -6.15 10.08 -3.62
N GLU A 156 -5.31 10.99 -4.10
CA GLU A 156 -4.05 11.38 -3.44
C GLU A 156 -4.24 11.72 -1.95
N HIS A 157 -5.26 12.50 -1.61
CA HIS A 157 -5.55 12.85 -0.22
C HIS A 157 -5.82 11.64 0.67
N VAL A 158 -6.48 10.59 0.15
CA VAL A 158 -6.72 9.34 0.89
C VAL A 158 -5.40 8.62 1.08
N PHE A 159 -4.60 8.48 0.02
CA PHE A 159 -3.31 7.82 0.11
C PHE A 159 -2.36 8.51 1.11
N GLN A 160 -2.29 9.85 1.07
CA GLN A 160 -1.50 10.64 2.01
C GLN A 160 -1.97 10.46 3.46
N MET A 161 -3.28 10.35 3.71
CA MET A 161 -3.78 10.04 5.06
C MET A 161 -3.26 8.68 5.56
N TYR A 162 -3.25 7.65 4.70
CA TYR A 162 -2.68 6.34 5.06
C TYR A 162 -1.16 6.45 5.32
N LYS A 163 -0.41 7.11 4.42
CA LYS A 163 1.04 7.31 4.55
C LYS A 163 1.39 8.04 5.86
N GLN A 164 0.68 9.12 6.18
CA GLN A 164 0.86 9.88 7.42
C GLN A 164 0.49 9.07 8.66
N SER A 165 -0.60 8.30 8.61
CA SER A 165 -1.02 7.45 9.73
C SER A 165 0.04 6.41 10.08
N ILE A 166 0.67 5.79 9.07
CA ILE A 166 1.77 4.85 9.28
C ILE A 166 3.01 5.55 9.82
N GLN A 167 3.37 6.73 9.30
CA GLN A 167 4.51 7.49 9.81
C GLN A 167 4.37 7.87 11.29
N LEU A 168 3.16 8.20 11.74
CA LEU A 168 2.88 8.51 13.14
C LEU A 168 2.92 7.27 14.04
N MET A 169 2.51 6.11 13.54
CA MET A 169 2.43 4.87 14.30
C MET A 169 3.74 4.06 14.28
N CYS A 170 4.58 4.26 13.26
CA CYS A 170 5.88 3.61 13.07
C CYS A 170 6.98 4.66 12.83
N PRO A 171 7.49 5.32 13.89
CA PRO A 171 8.49 6.39 13.76
C PRO A 171 9.83 5.91 13.17
N VAL A 172 10.16 4.62 13.32
CA VAL A 172 11.43 4.03 12.88
C VAL A 172 11.66 4.18 11.36
N ALA A 173 10.61 4.05 10.55
CA ALA A 173 10.69 4.22 9.09
C ALA A 173 11.06 5.66 8.68
N SER A 174 10.73 6.65 9.52
CA SER A 174 11.02 8.06 9.26
C SER A 174 12.43 8.47 9.69
N GLU A 175 13.02 7.79 10.68
CA GLU A 175 14.38 8.07 11.17
C GLU A 175 15.46 7.49 10.24
N SER A 176 15.26 6.29 9.71
CA SER A 176 16.20 5.69 8.74
C SER A 176 16.34 6.53 7.47
N LYS A 177 15.21 7.07 6.96
CA LYS A 177 15.19 7.94 5.79
C LYS A 177 15.81 9.32 6.08
N ARG A 178 15.60 9.87 7.28
CA ARG A 178 16.26 11.13 7.72
C ARG A 178 17.77 10.98 7.86
N MET A 179 18.24 9.89 8.45
CA MET A 179 19.68 9.62 8.61
C MET A 179 20.39 9.36 7.28
N GLN A 180 19.72 8.74 6.30
CA GLN A 180 20.27 8.58 4.94
C GLN A 180 20.37 9.93 4.21
N ILE A 181 19.32 10.76 4.26
CA ILE A 181 19.32 12.09 3.63
C ILE A 181 20.40 13.00 4.26
N GLU A 182 20.59 12.95 5.58
CA GLU A 182 21.65 13.70 6.26
C GLU A 182 23.05 13.18 5.89
N ASN A 183 23.25 11.87 5.75
CA ASN A 183 24.51 11.30 5.32
C ASN A 183 24.84 11.64 3.85
N ASP A 184 23.87 11.55 2.95
CA ASP A 184 24.05 11.88 1.54
C ASP A 184 24.31 13.38 1.33
N ALA A 185 23.64 14.23 2.11
CA ALA A 185 23.91 15.67 2.14
C ALA A 185 25.34 15.95 2.67
N ASN A 186 25.79 15.25 3.72
CA ASN A 186 27.14 15.42 4.27
C ASN A 186 28.25 14.95 3.31
N ILE A 187 28.00 13.90 2.52
CA ILE A 187 28.92 13.41 1.47
C ILE A 187 28.99 14.41 0.31
N ALA A 188 27.86 15.01 -0.10
CA ALA A 188 27.83 16.02 -1.15
C ALA A 188 28.54 17.33 -0.77
N ILE A 189 28.59 17.68 0.52
CA ILE A 189 29.23 18.91 1.03
C ILE A 189 30.74 18.71 1.24
N ASN A 190 31.21 17.48 1.45
CA ASN A 190 32.63 17.15 1.57
C ASN A 190 33.05 16.13 0.48
N PRO A 191 33.24 16.57 -0.78
CA PRO A 191 33.90 15.71 -1.75
C PRO A 191 35.33 15.50 -1.27
N THR A 192 35.62 14.28 -0.82
CA THR A 192 36.94 13.85 -0.38
C THR A 192 37.93 14.10 -1.52
N TYR A 193 38.83 15.06 -1.34
CA TYR A 193 39.98 15.25 -2.22
C TYR A 193 40.91 14.04 -2.05
N TYR A 194 40.95 13.17 -3.06
CA TYR A 194 42.08 12.28 -3.34
C TYR A 194 42.72 12.73 -4.65
#